data_AF-A0A1G9DSB5-F1
#
_entry.id   AF-A0A1G9DSB5-F1
#
_cell.length_a   1.000
_cell.length_b   1.000
_cell.length_c   1.000
_cell.angle_alpha   90.00
_cell.angle_beta   90.00
_cell.angle_gamma   90.00
#
_symmetry.space_group_name_H-M   'P 1'
#
loop_
_entity.id
_entity.type
_entity.pdbx_description
1 polymer ?
#
loop_
_entity_poly.entity_id
_entity_poly.type
_entity_poly.pdbx_seq_one_letter_code
_entity_poly.pdbx_strand_id
1 'polypeptide(L)'
;MTRLEQRYRRLLRLLPSWYRADREEEMVDVFLLADAAKHSGGVDGEQDDWGDGDGWDEDLRGEYGWPDWREFLAVAGLAVRTRFGGVGAPSAARPRGDTVRTIALLGLLVRAVLALVSVGSLVRVQLRGGTAFADPTTLLFPSGGYIFLSLLPGLLWVPAYLLLVLGKRRAGMLCSGVALLPSLLSVIPTDNTPAMLLTSVITGFGIWLPVGCVFLGFHRDAPEPARKPWLLALPTGVLAALILVLLGWLVPPVVVAGPQVCGLLVVAVFTLVVRLRSPGRVPNSWSAALAVVGALFLLEHATLSVVFGITEVVPVLSVLVPLAVLGLCCGGLAVTAARAPRGDRSDAVDVTER
;
A
#
# COMPACT_ATOMS: atom_id res chain seq x y z
N MET A 1 -18.26 -13.90 33.70
CA MET A 1 -17.41 -13.49 32.57
C MET A 1 -16.41 -14.60 32.32
N THR A 2 -16.59 -15.37 31.25
CA THR A 2 -15.75 -16.56 30.95
C THR A 2 -14.42 -16.14 30.32
N ARG A 3 -13.40 -17.03 30.32
CA ARG A 3 -12.11 -16.71 29.67
C ARG A 3 -12.27 -16.56 28.15
N LEU A 4 -13.16 -17.35 27.55
CA LEU A 4 -13.54 -17.24 26.15
C LEU A 4 -14.11 -15.85 25.82
N GLU A 5 -15.04 -15.34 26.63
CA GLU A 5 -15.60 -13.99 26.47
C GLU A 5 -14.49 -12.92 26.52
N GLN A 6 -13.53 -13.04 27.46
CA GLN A 6 -12.40 -12.12 27.55
C GLN A 6 -11.51 -12.17 26.29
N ARG A 7 -11.35 -13.34 25.67
CA ARG A 7 -10.58 -13.49 24.41
C ARG A 7 -11.32 -12.83 23.25
N TYR A 8 -12.63 -13.00 23.12
CA TYR A 8 -13.43 -12.28 22.13
C TYR A 8 -13.38 -10.76 22.34
N ARG A 9 -13.50 -10.28 23.58
CA ARG A 9 -13.35 -8.84 23.86
C ARG A 9 -11.96 -8.32 23.52
N ARG A 10 -10.89 -9.10 23.74
CA ARG A 10 -9.53 -8.74 23.27
C ARG A 10 -9.46 -8.68 21.75
N LEU A 11 -10.07 -9.64 21.05
CA LEU A 11 -10.13 -9.65 19.59
C LEU A 11 -10.86 -8.41 19.06
N LEU A 12 -11.98 -8.04 19.68
CA LEU A 12 -12.76 -6.87 19.30
C LEU A 12 -11.99 -5.57 19.46
N ARG A 13 -10.98 -5.47 20.35
CA ARG A 13 -10.13 -4.26 20.49
C ARG A 13 -9.42 -3.84 19.19
N LEU A 14 -9.34 -4.72 18.18
CA LEU A 14 -8.92 -4.35 16.82
C LEU A 14 -9.84 -3.27 16.20
N LEU A 15 -11.12 -3.32 16.52
CA LEU A 15 -12.13 -2.37 16.05
C LEU A 15 -11.94 -0.97 16.69
N PRO A 16 -12.28 0.10 15.96
CA PRO A 16 -12.29 1.46 16.51
C PRO A 16 -13.17 1.57 17.77
N SER A 17 -12.78 2.43 18.70
CA SER A 17 -13.52 2.67 19.95
C SER A 17 -14.98 3.08 19.72
N TRP A 18 -15.23 3.93 18.73
CA TRP A 18 -16.59 4.38 18.38
C TRP A 18 -17.49 3.22 17.94
N TYR A 19 -16.96 2.24 17.20
CA TYR A 19 -17.75 1.10 16.74
C TYR A 19 -18.02 0.13 17.88
N ARG A 20 -17.04 -0.04 18.77
CA ARG A 20 -17.17 -0.91 19.94
C ARG A 20 -18.18 -0.38 20.96
N ALA A 21 -18.26 0.93 21.15
CA ALA A 21 -19.19 1.54 22.10
C ALA A 21 -20.65 1.08 21.86
N ASP A 22 -21.04 0.88 20.61
CA ASP A 22 -22.43 0.55 20.25
C ASP A 22 -22.65 -0.94 19.96
N ARG A 23 -21.60 -1.68 19.54
CA ARG A 23 -21.74 -3.03 18.96
C ARG A 23 -20.95 -4.12 19.67
N GLU A 24 -20.08 -3.78 20.63
CA GLU A 24 -19.19 -4.78 21.26
C GLU A 24 -19.99 -5.89 21.93
N GLU A 25 -21.03 -5.54 22.70
CA GLU A 25 -21.86 -6.51 23.44
C GLU A 25 -22.63 -7.43 22.48
N GLU A 26 -23.36 -6.85 21.50
CA GLU A 26 -24.09 -7.60 20.48
C GLU A 26 -23.18 -8.59 19.73
N MET A 27 -21.95 -8.18 19.37
CA MET A 27 -21.01 -9.07 18.67
C MET A 27 -20.48 -10.19 19.54
N VAL A 28 -20.15 -9.92 20.81
CA VAL A 28 -19.69 -10.96 21.74
C VAL A 28 -20.78 -12.01 21.94
N ASP A 29 -22.03 -11.57 22.13
CA ASP A 29 -23.16 -12.47 22.31
C ASP A 29 -23.38 -13.34 21.06
N VAL A 30 -23.30 -12.74 19.86
CA VAL A 30 -23.38 -13.50 18.60
C VAL A 30 -22.23 -14.50 18.44
N PHE A 31 -21.00 -14.16 18.83
CA PHE A 31 -19.88 -15.10 18.76
C PHE A 31 -20.02 -16.26 19.74
N LEU A 32 -20.43 -15.98 20.99
CA LEU A 32 -20.67 -17.02 21.99
C LEU A 32 -21.84 -17.94 21.56
N LEU A 33 -22.90 -17.37 20.99
CA LEU A 33 -24.04 -18.12 20.48
C LEU A 33 -23.68 -18.97 19.24
N ALA A 34 -22.87 -18.43 18.33
CA ALA A 34 -22.39 -19.17 17.16
C ALA A 34 -21.47 -20.33 17.57
N ASP A 35 -20.60 -20.11 18.56
CA ASP A 35 -19.73 -21.15 19.12
C ASP A 35 -20.54 -22.25 19.82
N ALA A 36 -21.55 -21.88 20.61
CA ALA A 36 -22.48 -22.83 21.23
C ALA A 36 -23.22 -23.68 20.19
N ALA A 37 -23.79 -23.04 19.15
CA ALA A 37 -24.55 -23.71 18.10
C ALA A 37 -23.70 -24.69 17.25
N LYS A 38 -22.43 -24.36 17.00
CA LYS A 38 -21.49 -25.22 16.26
C LYS A 38 -21.26 -26.56 16.95
N HIS A 39 -21.39 -26.59 18.28
CA HIS A 39 -21.09 -27.76 19.07
C HIS A 39 -22.33 -28.48 19.61
N SER A 40 -23.50 -27.83 19.64
CA SER A 40 -24.78 -28.51 19.90
C SER A 40 -25.27 -29.32 18.69
N GLY A 41 -24.78 -29.03 17.48
CA GLY A 41 -25.19 -29.65 16.22
C GLY A 41 -24.55 -31.01 15.88
N GLY A 42 -23.95 -31.71 16.84
CA GLY A 42 -23.30 -33.01 16.64
C GLY A 42 -24.18 -34.22 16.98
N VAL A 43 -25.48 -34.06 17.22
CA VAL A 43 -26.39 -35.11 17.71
C VAL A 43 -27.18 -35.73 16.55
N ASP A 44 -26.48 -36.38 15.62
CA ASP A 44 -27.09 -37.28 14.63
C ASP A 44 -26.65 -38.75 14.85
N GLY A 45 -25.94 -39.06 15.94
CA GLY A 45 -25.50 -40.41 16.29
C GLY A 45 -25.98 -40.82 17.67
N GLU A 46 -26.76 -41.91 17.71
CA GLU A 46 -27.17 -42.72 18.86
C GLU A 46 -27.24 -42.00 20.22
N GLN A 47 -28.47 -41.70 20.63
CA GLN A 47 -28.81 -41.28 21.98
C GLN A 47 -28.64 -42.45 22.96
N ASP A 48 -27.42 -42.66 23.44
CA ASP A 48 -27.17 -43.48 24.63
C ASP A 48 -27.39 -42.61 25.88
N ASP A 49 -28.54 -42.86 26.50
CA ASP A 49 -29.04 -42.35 27.76
C ASP A 49 -28.04 -42.52 28.91
N TRP A 50 -27.19 -41.51 29.14
CA TRP A 50 -26.52 -41.26 30.41
C TRP A 50 -26.76 -39.80 30.81
N GLY A 51 -27.80 -39.58 31.61
CA GLY A 51 -28.04 -38.30 32.28
C GLY A 51 -26.90 -37.93 33.22
N ASP A 52 -26.63 -36.62 33.32
CA ASP A 52 -25.61 -35.93 34.13
C ASP A 52 -24.30 -35.52 33.41
N GLY A 53 -24.35 -35.17 32.12
CA GLY A 53 -23.18 -34.72 31.34
C GLY A 53 -23.13 -33.23 30.95
N ASP A 54 -24.21 -32.47 31.16
CA ASP A 54 -24.52 -31.34 30.26
C ASP A 54 -23.84 -30.01 30.67
N GLY A 55 -23.32 -29.90 31.90
CA GLY A 55 -22.70 -28.66 32.41
C GLY A 55 -21.17 -28.58 32.29
N TRP A 56 -20.48 -29.72 32.32
CA TRP A 56 -19.01 -29.75 32.36
C TRP A 56 -18.38 -29.29 31.03
N ASP A 57 -19.00 -29.62 29.91
CA ASP A 57 -18.52 -29.24 28.58
C ASP A 57 -18.64 -27.73 28.31
N GLU A 58 -19.69 -27.08 28.82
CA GLU A 58 -19.86 -25.63 28.70
C GLU A 58 -18.85 -24.86 29.56
N ASP A 59 -18.65 -25.29 30.80
CA ASP A 59 -17.66 -24.67 31.71
C ASP A 59 -16.22 -24.85 31.21
N LEU A 60 -15.86 -26.04 30.73
CA LEU A 60 -14.55 -26.31 30.13
C LEU A 60 -14.31 -25.49 28.87
N ARG A 61 -15.33 -25.33 28.00
CA ARG A 61 -15.19 -24.50 26.80
C ARG A 61 -15.11 -23.01 27.14
N GLY A 62 -15.89 -22.54 28.10
CA GLY A 62 -15.78 -21.19 28.62
C GLY A 62 -14.36 -20.88 29.14
N GLU A 63 -13.66 -21.89 29.66
CA GLU A 63 -12.30 -21.74 30.18
C GLU A 63 -11.19 -21.93 29.13
N TYR A 64 -11.34 -22.85 28.19
CA TYR A 64 -10.28 -23.26 27.24
C TYR A 64 -10.52 -22.90 25.78
N GLY A 65 -11.74 -22.57 25.36
CA GLY A 65 -12.11 -22.28 23.97
C GLY A 65 -11.34 -21.10 23.35
N TRP A 66 -11.07 -21.16 22.04
CA TRP A 66 -10.36 -20.13 21.29
C TRP A 66 -11.21 -19.63 20.11
N PRO A 67 -11.15 -18.33 19.76
CA PRO A 67 -11.77 -17.81 18.55
C PRO A 67 -11.25 -18.54 17.31
N ASP A 68 -12.15 -18.85 16.37
CA ASP A 68 -11.77 -19.47 15.11
C ASP A 68 -10.96 -18.48 14.26
N TRP A 69 -10.03 -18.98 13.45
CA TRP A 69 -9.26 -18.15 12.52
C TRP A 69 -10.16 -17.40 11.53
N ARG A 70 -11.30 -18.00 11.18
CA ARG A 70 -12.31 -17.36 10.33
C ARG A 70 -12.95 -16.15 11.01
N GLU A 71 -13.21 -16.23 12.31
CA GLU A 71 -13.75 -15.14 13.12
C GLU A 71 -12.71 -14.04 13.29
N PHE A 72 -11.46 -14.41 13.56
CA PHE A 72 -10.34 -13.47 13.60
C PHE A 72 -10.24 -12.67 12.29
N LEU A 73 -10.26 -13.36 11.14
CA LEU A 73 -10.20 -12.72 9.83
C LEU A 73 -11.44 -11.87 9.53
N ALA A 74 -12.63 -12.28 10.00
CA ALA A 74 -13.84 -11.49 9.88
C ALA A 74 -13.77 -10.19 10.69
N VAL A 75 -13.32 -10.26 11.95
CA VAL A 75 -13.14 -9.08 12.82
C VAL A 75 -12.03 -8.18 12.29
N ALA A 76 -10.91 -8.74 11.82
CA ALA A 76 -9.83 -7.98 11.21
C ALA A 76 -10.30 -7.27 9.92
N GLY A 77 -11.06 -7.96 9.06
CA GLY A 77 -11.66 -7.38 7.86
C GLY A 77 -12.64 -6.24 8.20
N LEU A 78 -13.46 -6.42 9.24
CA LEU A 78 -14.36 -5.38 9.74
C LEU A 78 -13.58 -4.18 10.32
N ALA A 79 -12.48 -4.42 11.05
CA ALA A 79 -11.61 -3.37 11.57
C ALA A 79 -10.98 -2.55 10.45
N VAL A 80 -10.50 -3.21 9.40
CA VAL A 80 -9.97 -2.53 8.20
C VAL A 80 -11.08 -1.70 7.55
N ARG A 81 -12.26 -2.29 7.29
CA ARG A 81 -13.40 -1.60 6.65
C ARG A 81 -13.86 -0.37 7.44
N THR A 82 -13.95 -0.46 8.76
CA THR A 82 -14.38 0.64 9.63
C THR A 82 -13.32 1.74 9.77
N ARG A 83 -12.03 1.39 9.73
CA ARG A 83 -10.92 2.37 9.80
C ARG A 83 -10.67 3.11 8.49
N PHE A 84 -10.92 2.48 7.34
CA PHE A 84 -10.65 3.03 6.01
C PHE A 84 -11.90 3.49 5.25
N GLY A 85 -12.99 3.77 5.97
CA GLY A 85 -14.12 4.50 5.40
C GLY A 85 -15.06 3.66 4.54
N GLY A 86 -15.38 2.43 4.95
CA GLY A 86 -16.47 1.66 4.35
C GLY A 86 -17.85 2.27 4.61
N VAL A 87 -18.88 1.70 3.97
CA VAL A 87 -20.30 2.11 4.16
C VAL A 87 -20.64 2.17 5.65
N GLY A 88 -21.17 3.31 6.12
CA GLY A 88 -21.51 3.56 7.53
C GLY A 88 -20.39 4.14 8.39
N ALA A 89 -19.16 4.32 7.87
CA ALA A 89 -18.07 4.89 8.64
C ALA A 89 -18.24 6.41 8.85
N PRO A 90 -17.83 6.95 10.02
CA PRO A 90 -17.83 8.38 10.30
C PRO A 90 -17.06 9.18 9.25
N SER A 91 -17.48 10.43 9.02
CA SER A 91 -16.84 11.36 8.07
C SER A 91 -15.33 11.49 8.29
N ALA A 92 -14.86 11.36 9.54
CA ALA A 92 -13.45 11.41 9.90
C ALA A 92 -12.60 10.21 9.40
N ALA A 93 -13.20 9.05 9.11
CA ALA A 93 -12.48 7.86 8.63
C ALA A 93 -12.29 7.85 7.10
N ARG A 94 -13.20 8.51 6.36
CA ARG A 94 -13.14 8.65 4.90
C ARG A 94 -11.80 9.20 4.35
N PRO A 95 -11.24 10.32 4.87
CA PRO A 95 -9.99 10.87 4.33
C PRO A 95 -8.79 9.93 4.48
N ARG A 96 -8.79 9.05 5.51
CA ARG A 96 -7.74 8.05 5.66
C ARG A 96 -7.84 6.98 4.58
N GLY A 97 -9.05 6.46 4.34
CA GLY A 97 -9.31 5.53 3.25
C GLY A 97 -8.89 6.08 1.89
N ASP A 98 -9.24 7.34 1.62
CA ASP A 98 -8.89 8.00 0.36
C ASP A 98 -7.38 8.20 0.21
N THR A 99 -6.68 8.50 1.31
CA THR A 99 -5.21 8.59 1.32
C THR A 99 -4.58 7.23 1.01
N VAL A 100 -5.03 6.15 1.64
CA VAL A 100 -4.53 4.79 1.39
C VAL A 100 -4.77 4.36 -0.06
N ARG A 101 -5.96 4.62 -0.61
CA ARG A 101 -6.26 4.35 -2.03
C ARG A 101 -5.39 5.16 -2.97
N THR A 102 -5.13 6.42 -2.63
CA THR A 102 -4.27 7.29 -3.44
C THR A 102 -2.82 6.83 -3.39
N ILE A 103 -2.31 6.41 -2.22
CA ILE A 103 -0.97 5.80 -2.08
C ILE A 103 -0.88 4.53 -2.93
N ALA A 104 -1.87 3.66 -2.84
CA ALA A 104 -1.94 2.43 -3.62
C ALA A 104 -1.89 2.69 -5.13
N LEU A 105 -2.76 3.57 -5.65
CA LEU A 105 -2.81 3.89 -7.07
C LEU A 105 -1.56 4.61 -7.56
N LEU A 106 -1.01 5.54 -6.76
CA LEU A 106 0.19 6.27 -7.12
C LEU A 106 1.42 5.35 -7.14
N GLY A 107 1.57 4.50 -6.13
CA GLY A 107 2.67 3.53 -6.07
C GLY A 107 2.58 2.50 -7.20
N LEU A 108 1.39 1.97 -7.50
CA LEU A 108 1.18 1.09 -8.65
C LEU A 108 1.43 1.79 -9.98
N LEU A 109 1.00 3.04 -10.14
CA LEU A 109 1.26 3.84 -11.34
C LEU A 109 2.76 4.00 -11.57
N VAL A 110 3.51 4.37 -10.54
CA VAL A 110 4.97 4.50 -10.63
C VAL A 110 5.59 3.17 -11.06
N ARG A 111 5.23 2.05 -10.41
CA ARG A 111 5.77 0.73 -10.78
C ARG A 111 5.38 0.30 -12.20
N ALA A 112 4.15 0.60 -12.63
CA ALA A 112 3.69 0.33 -14.00
C ALA A 112 4.45 1.16 -15.05
N VAL A 113 4.70 2.44 -14.79
CA VAL A 113 5.51 3.30 -15.66
C VAL A 113 6.94 2.77 -15.75
N LEU A 114 7.55 2.41 -14.61
CA LEU A 114 8.90 1.86 -14.57
C LEU A 114 9.01 0.54 -15.34
N ALA A 115 8.02 -0.35 -15.19
CA ALA A 115 7.99 -1.60 -15.95
C ALA A 115 7.92 -1.39 -17.46
N LEU A 116 7.16 -0.39 -17.94
CA LEU A 116 7.08 -0.09 -19.37
C LEU A 116 8.37 0.56 -19.89
N VAL A 117 8.97 1.45 -19.11
CA VAL A 117 10.23 2.12 -19.48
C VAL A 117 11.39 1.12 -19.50
N SER A 118 11.45 0.17 -18.56
CA SER A 118 12.49 -0.86 -18.53
C SER A 118 12.39 -1.84 -19.70
N VAL A 119 11.17 -2.17 -20.15
CA VAL A 119 10.98 -2.94 -21.39
C VAL A 119 11.47 -2.14 -22.59
N GLY A 120 11.12 -0.85 -22.67
CA GLY A 120 11.57 0.02 -23.75
C GLY A 120 13.09 0.19 -23.82
N SER A 121 13.76 0.30 -22.66
CA SER A 121 15.22 0.38 -22.59
C SER A 121 15.88 -0.93 -23.04
N LEU A 122 15.32 -2.09 -22.64
CA LEU A 122 15.83 -3.41 -23.03
C LEU A 122 15.68 -3.67 -24.54
N VAL A 123 14.52 -3.35 -25.12
CA VAL A 123 14.29 -3.49 -26.58
C VAL A 123 15.29 -2.62 -27.35
N ARG A 124 15.50 -1.37 -26.92
CA ARG A 124 16.46 -0.48 -27.56
C ARG A 124 17.88 -1.06 -27.54
N VAL A 125 18.27 -1.67 -26.43
CA VAL A 125 19.59 -2.27 -26.27
C VAL A 125 19.80 -3.47 -27.15
N GLN A 126 18.83 -4.37 -27.20
CA GLN A 126 18.91 -5.52 -28.11
C GLN A 126 18.98 -5.08 -29.58
N LEU A 127 18.25 -4.04 -29.96
CA LEU A 127 18.23 -3.55 -31.34
C LEU A 127 19.47 -2.73 -31.74
N ARG A 128 20.13 -2.04 -30.81
CA ARG A 128 21.26 -1.13 -31.11
C ARG A 128 22.62 -1.61 -30.59
N GLY A 129 22.70 -2.78 -29.94
CA GLY A 129 23.95 -3.30 -29.39
C GLY A 129 24.56 -2.42 -28.28
N GLY A 130 23.72 -1.73 -27.50
CA GLY A 130 24.14 -0.76 -26.47
C GLY A 130 24.01 -1.29 -25.03
N THR A 131 24.22 -0.42 -24.03
CA THR A 131 23.97 -0.71 -22.60
C THR A 131 22.56 -0.27 -22.18
N ALA A 132 21.88 -1.05 -21.33
CA ALA A 132 20.50 -0.77 -20.90
C ALA A 132 20.49 0.09 -19.66
N PHE A 133 19.57 1.06 -19.61
CA PHE A 133 19.07 1.56 -18.33
C PHE A 133 18.19 0.45 -17.72
N ALA A 134 18.82 -0.43 -16.96
CA ALA A 134 18.17 -1.12 -15.86
C ALA A 134 18.45 -0.32 -14.58
N ASP A 135 17.72 -0.60 -13.50
CA ASP A 135 17.81 0.09 -12.20
C ASP A 135 19.26 0.42 -11.77
N PRO A 136 19.45 1.37 -10.82
CA PRO A 136 20.79 1.71 -10.28
C PRO A 136 21.60 0.50 -9.80
N THR A 137 20.96 -0.64 -9.59
CA THR A 137 21.53 -1.91 -9.11
C THR A 137 21.96 -2.89 -10.21
N THR A 138 21.66 -2.67 -11.49
CA THR A 138 21.78 -3.74 -12.51
C THR A 138 22.33 -3.28 -13.87
N LEU A 139 23.62 -2.98 -13.92
CA LEU A 139 24.39 -3.02 -15.18
C LEU A 139 24.75 -4.48 -15.52
N LEU A 140 23.77 -5.27 -15.98
CA LEU A 140 24.00 -6.69 -16.31
C LEU A 140 23.63 -7.01 -17.76
N PHE A 141 24.54 -7.71 -18.43
CA PHE A 141 24.27 -8.38 -19.70
C PHE A 141 23.05 -9.29 -19.52
N PRO A 142 22.01 -9.16 -20.37
CA PRO A 142 20.79 -9.92 -20.21
C PRO A 142 21.05 -11.42 -20.42
N SER A 143 21.16 -12.19 -19.33
CA SER A 143 21.04 -13.64 -19.40
C SER A 143 19.56 -14.00 -19.51
N GLY A 144 19.21 -14.98 -20.36
CA GLY A 144 17.81 -15.32 -20.67
C GLY A 144 16.97 -15.67 -19.43
N GLY A 145 17.59 -16.25 -18.39
CA GLY A 145 16.92 -16.57 -17.13
C GLY A 145 16.54 -15.35 -16.30
N TYR A 146 17.39 -14.31 -16.28
CA TYR A 146 17.11 -13.08 -15.54
C TYR A 146 15.94 -12.30 -16.15
N ILE A 147 15.88 -12.21 -17.49
CA ILE A 147 14.77 -11.55 -18.20
C ILE A 147 13.43 -12.21 -17.85
N PHE A 148 13.36 -13.55 -17.83
CA PHE A 148 12.10 -14.24 -17.58
C PHE A 148 11.61 -14.07 -16.14
N LEU A 149 12.52 -14.18 -15.16
CA LEU A 149 12.15 -14.14 -13.73
C LEU A 149 11.91 -12.73 -13.17
N SER A 150 12.53 -11.70 -13.77
CA SER A 150 12.39 -10.31 -13.28
C SER A 150 11.41 -9.47 -14.10
N LEU A 151 11.38 -9.66 -15.43
CA LEU A 151 10.70 -8.73 -16.33
C LEU A 151 9.21 -9.08 -16.51
N LEU A 152 8.87 -10.37 -16.57
CA LEU A 152 7.48 -10.82 -16.68
C LEU A 152 6.63 -10.44 -15.46
N PRO A 153 7.07 -10.66 -14.21
CA PRO A 153 6.35 -10.17 -13.04
C PRO A 153 6.29 -8.64 -12.99
N GLY A 154 7.35 -7.96 -13.46
CA GLY A 154 7.37 -6.50 -13.59
C GLY A 154 6.28 -5.98 -14.51
N LEU A 155 6.04 -6.64 -15.65
CA LEU A 155 4.94 -6.26 -16.55
C LEU A 155 3.56 -6.39 -15.90
N LEU A 156 3.41 -7.21 -14.86
CA LEU A 156 2.15 -7.44 -14.16
C LEU A 156 1.71 -6.22 -13.32
N TRP A 157 2.60 -5.26 -13.06
CA TRP A 157 2.23 -3.95 -12.46
C TRP A 157 1.24 -3.17 -13.33
N VAL A 158 1.34 -3.30 -14.66
CA VAL A 158 0.46 -2.60 -15.63
C VAL A 158 -0.98 -3.09 -15.55
N PRO A 159 -1.29 -4.40 -15.72
CA PRO A 159 -2.66 -4.89 -15.54
C PRO A 159 -3.13 -4.73 -14.10
N ALA A 160 -2.27 -4.85 -13.07
CA ALA A 160 -2.68 -4.59 -11.69
C ALA A 160 -3.25 -3.17 -11.53
N TYR A 161 -2.55 -2.16 -12.05
CA TYR A 161 -3.00 -0.77 -12.07
C TYR A 161 -4.29 -0.59 -12.88
N LEU A 162 -4.31 -1.05 -14.13
CA LEU A 162 -5.46 -0.87 -15.02
C LEU A 162 -6.73 -1.56 -14.48
N LEU A 163 -6.60 -2.76 -13.94
CA LEU A 163 -7.73 -3.50 -13.37
C LEU A 163 -8.34 -2.78 -12.17
N LEU A 164 -7.52 -2.17 -11.30
CA LEU A 164 -8.02 -1.36 -10.18
C LEU A 164 -8.74 -0.10 -10.67
N VAL A 165 -8.18 0.61 -11.65
CA VAL A 165 -8.80 1.81 -12.23
C VAL A 165 -10.12 1.48 -12.95
N LEU A 166 -10.20 0.30 -13.57
CA LEU A 166 -11.41 -0.21 -14.22
C LEU A 166 -12.45 -0.78 -13.24
N GLY A 167 -12.16 -0.81 -11.93
CA GLY A 167 -13.06 -1.32 -10.90
C GLY A 167 -13.01 -2.84 -10.70
N LYS A 168 -12.15 -3.57 -11.42
CA LYS A 168 -11.94 -5.03 -11.27
C LYS A 168 -11.01 -5.35 -10.08
N ARG A 169 -11.48 -5.03 -8.87
CA ARG A 169 -10.68 -5.03 -7.63
C ARG A 169 -9.97 -6.35 -7.33
N ARG A 170 -10.70 -7.47 -7.38
CA ARG A 170 -10.13 -8.81 -7.08
C ARG A 170 -9.01 -9.18 -8.03
N ALA A 171 -9.20 -8.96 -9.33
CA ALA A 171 -8.18 -9.26 -10.33
C ALA A 171 -6.96 -8.32 -10.16
N GLY A 172 -7.20 -7.03 -9.92
CA GLY A 172 -6.11 -6.07 -9.64
C GLY A 172 -5.29 -6.43 -8.40
N MET A 173 -5.96 -6.85 -7.31
CA MET A 173 -5.31 -7.35 -6.09
C MET A 173 -4.45 -8.58 -6.37
N LEU A 174 -5.00 -9.58 -7.08
CA LEU A 174 -4.26 -10.80 -7.43
C LEU A 174 -3.03 -10.47 -8.29
N CYS A 175 -3.20 -9.64 -9.33
CA CYS A 175 -2.07 -9.18 -10.15
C CYS A 175 -1.02 -8.45 -9.31
N SER A 176 -1.43 -7.56 -8.38
CA SER A 176 -0.48 -6.86 -7.51
C SER A 176 0.26 -7.80 -6.54
N GLY A 177 -0.43 -8.82 -6.02
CA GLY A 177 0.18 -9.82 -5.14
C GLY A 177 1.19 -10.70 -5.88
N VAL A 178 0.88 -11.10 -7.13
CA VAL A 178 1.81 -11.87 -7.95
C VAL A 178 3.00 -11.02 -8.38
N ALA A 179 2.80 -9.74 -8.74
CA ALA A 179 3.88 -8.81 -9.07
C ALA A 179 4.83 -8.55 -7.90
N LEU A 180 4.35 -8.71 -6.66
CA LEU A 180 5.11 -8.56 -5.42
C LEU A 180 6.08 -9.72 -5.16
N LEU A 181 5.78 -10.93 -5.64
CA LEU A 181 6.49 -12.16 -5.28
C LEU A 181 8.02 -12.08 -5.49
N PRO A 182 8.56 -11.59 -6.62
CA PRO A 182 10.01 -11.51 -6.81
C PRO A 182 10.69 -10.64 -5.75
N SER A 183 10.04 -9.54 -5.34
CA SER A 183 10.56 -8.64 -4.31
C SER A 183 10.55 -9.27 -2.92
N LEU A 184 9.62 -10.18 -2.63
CA LEU A 184 9.64 -10.93 -1.37
C LEU A 184 10.73 -12.00 -1.38
N LEU A 185 10.92 -12.67 -2.52
CA LEU A 185 11.98 -13.66 -2.68
C LEU A 185 13.38 -13.03 -2.61
N SER A 186 13.55 -11.80 -3.08
CA SER A 186 14.83 -11.07 -2.99
C SER A 186 15.23 -10.69 -1.55
N VAL A 187 14.33 -10.83 -0.57
CA VAL A 187 14.65 -10.59 0.85
C VAL A 187 15.45 -11.75 1.43
N ILE A 188 15.30 -12.95 0.88
CA ILE A 188 16.00 -14.15 1.33
C ILE A 188 17.46 -13.99 0.90
N PRO A 189 18.38 -13.58 1.81
CA PRO A 189 19.75 -13.28 1.42
C PRO A 189 20.42 -14.59 1.05
N THR A 190 21.20 -14.59 -0.04
CA THR A 190 22.14 -15.68 -0.31
C THR A 190 23.34 -15.62 0.63
N ASP A 191 23.68 -14.43 1.11
CA ASP A 191 24.80 -14.16 2.02
C ASP A 191 24.29 -13.68 3.39
N ASN A 192 24.77 -14.30 4.47
CA ASN A 192 24.30 -14.08 5.85
C ASN A 192 24.76 -12.75 6.49
N THR A 193 24.94 -11.67 5.73
CA THR A 193 25.31 -10.38 6.32
C THR A 193 24.05 -9.61 6.77
N PRO A 194 23.97 -9.18 8.05
CA PRO A 194 22.79 -8.47 8.56
C PRO A 194 22.55 -7.14 7.84
N ALA A 195 23.62 -6.50 7.34
CA ALA A 195 23.54 -5.26 6.58
C ALA A 195 22.81 -5.43 5.24
N MET A 196 23.06 -6.52 4.51
CA MET A 196 22.35 -6.80 3.26
C MET A 196 20.87 -7.09 3.50
N LEU A 197 20.53 -7.88 4.51
CA LEU A 197 19.13 -8.15 4.85
C LEU A 197 18.38 -6.86 5.20
N LEU A 198 18.97 -6.00 6.04
CA LEU A 198 18.36 -4.71 6.39
C LEU A 198 18.17 -3.83 5.15
N THR A 199 19.16 -3.79 4.27
CA THR A 199 19.08 -3.02 3.01
C THR A 199 17.96 -3.55 2.11
N SER A 200 17.89 -4.87 1.89
CA SER A 200 16.84 -5.50 1.07
C SER A 200 15.45 -5.25 1.64
N VAL A 201 15.30 -5.30 2.97
CA VAL A 201 14.03 -4.99 3.64
C VAL A 201 13.64 -3.53 3.43
N ILE A 202 14.57 -2.59 3.64
CA ILE A 202 14.30 -1.16 3.49
C ILE A 202 13.94 -0.80 2.04
N THR A 203 14.68 -1.31 1.06
CA THR A 203 14.39 -1.12 -0.37
C THR A 203 13.05 -1.76 -0.75
N GLY A 204 12.76 -2.96 -0.21
CA GLY A 204 11.51 -3.67 -0.44
C GLY A 204 10.27 -2.92 0.05
N PHE A 205 10.38 -2.14 1.13
CA PHE A 205 9.26 -1.35 1.66
C PHE A 205 8.63 -0.41 0.61
N GLY A 206 9.41 0.14 -0.31
CA GLY A 206 8.92 0.97 -1.42
C GLY A 206 7.98 0.23 -2.39
N ILE A 207 8.05 -1.10 -2.43
CA ILE A 207 7.17 -1.97 -3.23
C ILE A 207 6.03 -2.50 -2.36
N TRP A 208 6.34 -2.92 -1.13
CA TRP A 208 5.38 -3.62 -0.27
C TRP A 208 4.30 -2.70 0.27
N LEU A 209 4.64 -1.45 0.61
CA LEU A 209 3.68 -0.50 1.17
C LEU A 209 2.53 -0.18 0.20
N PRO A 210 2.77 0.16 -1.09
CA PRO A 210 1.69 0.34 -2.05
C PRO A 210 0.79 -0.90 -2.19
N VAL A 211 1.36 -2.10 -2.23
CA VAL A 211 0.58 -3.34 -2.34
C VAL A 211 -0.23 -3.61 -1.08
N GLY A 212 0.34 -3.38 0.11
CA GLY A 212 -0.42 -3.40 1.37
C GLY A 212 -1.58 -2.40 1.34
N CYS A 213 -1.35 -1.20 0.81
CA CYS A 213 -2.39 -0.20 0.61
C CYS A 213 -3.46 -0.64 -0.41
N VAL A 214 -3.12 -1.44 -1.42
CA VAL A 214 -4.10 -2.04 -2.34
C VAL A 214 -5.06 -2.95 -1.58
N PHE A 215 -4.52 -3.87 -0.77
CA PHE A 215 -5.32 -4.80 0.02
C PHE A 215 -6.19 -4.09 1.06
N LEU A 216 -5.66 -3.05 1.71
CA LEU A 216 -6.40 -2.28 2.71
C LEU A 216 -7.43 -1.31 2.09
N GLY A 217 -7.08 -0.66 0.98
CA GLY A 217 -7.86 0.44 0.41
C GLY A 217 -8.97 -0.01 -0.55
N PHE A 218 -8.81 -1.15 -1.23
CA PHE A 218 -9.73 -1.61 -2.29
C PHE A 218 -10.66 -2.75 -1.85
N HIS A 219 -11.11 -2.75 -0.60
CA HIS A 219 -12.11 -3.71 -0.11
C HIS A 219 -13.47 -3.60 -0.86
N ARG A 220 -14.36 -4.58 -0.67
CA ARG A 220 -15.65 -4.68 -1.39
C ARG A 220 -16.50 -3.40 -1.35
N ASP A 221 -16.49 -2.71 -0.22
CA ASP A 221 -17.34 -1.53 0.03
C ASP A 221 -16.62 -0.20 -0.15
N ALA A 222 -15.39 -0.21 -0.68
CA ALA A 222 -14.68 1.02 -1.00
C ALA A 222 -15.37 1.75 -2.17
N PRO A 223 -15.36 3.09 -2.22
CA PRO A 223 -15.74 3.84 -3.42
C PRO A 223 -14.80 3.52 -4.59
N GLU A 224 -15.33 3.56 -5.82
CA GLU A 224 -14.52 3.43 -7.03
C GLU A 224 -13.72 4.72 -7.29
N PRO A 225 -12.45 4.62 -7.73
CA PRO A 225 -11.69 5.79 -8.12
C PRO A 225 -12.26 6.40 -9.42
N ALA A 226 -12.11 7.72 -9.57
CA ALA A 226 -12.51 8.41 -10.79
C ALA A 226 -11.68 7.90 -11.99
N ARG A 227 -12.35 7.23 -12.94
CA ARG A 227 -11.66 6.48 -14.01
C ARG A 227 -10.80 7.35 -14.93
N LYS A 228 -11.34 8.49 -15.39
CA LYS A 228 -10.72 9.35 -16.41
C LYS A 228 -9.30 9.86 -16.04
N PRO A 229 -9.09 10.54 -14.90
CA PRO A 229 -7.78 11.08 -14.57
C PRO A 229 -6.72 9.98 -14.39
N TRP A 230 -7.10 8.85 -13.79
CA TRP A 230 -6.17 7.74 -13.58
C TRP A 230 -5.86 6.98 -14.88
N LEU A 231 -6.83 6.81 -15.79
CA LEU A 231 -6.55 6.23 -17.12
C LEU A 231 -5.55 7.09 -17.93
N LEU A 232 -5.66 8.42 -17.84
CA LEU A 232 -4.72 9.33 -18.49
C LEU A 232 -3.36 9.39 -17.80
N ALA A 233 -3.28 9.11 -16.50
CA ALA A 233 -2.05 9.18 -15.72
C ALA A 233 -0.96 8.23 -16.23
N LEU A 234 -1.33 7.02 -16.67
CA LEU A 234 -0.40 6.02 -17.19
C LEU A 234 0.32 6.49 -18.47
N PRO A 235 -0.37 6.81 -19.58
CA PRO A 235 0.31 7.29 -20.79
C PRO A 235 1.08 8.59 -20.56
N THR A 236 0.57 9.51 -19.74
CA THR A 236 1.32 10.74 -19.39
C THR A 236 2.58 10.44 -18.60
N GLY A 237 2.52 9.48 -17.65
CA GLY A 237 3.67 9.07 -16.85
C GLY A 237 4.74 8.37 -17.69
N VAL A 238 4.33 7.49 -18.61
CA VAL A 238 5.22 6.84 -19.57
C VAL A 238 5.91 7.87 -20.47
N LEU A 239 5.14 8.80 -21.06
CA LEU A 239 5.70 9.84 -21.92
C LEU A 239 6.69 10.73 -21.16
N ALA A 240 6.35 11.16 -19.95
CA ALA A 240 7.24 11.97 -19.10
C ALA A 240 8.52 11.21 -18.74
N ALA A 241 8.41 9.93 -18.37
CA ALA A 241 9.56 9.10 -18.04
C ALA A 241 10.47 8.87 -19.27
N LEU A 242 9.90 8.65 -20.45
CA LEU A 242 10.66 8.56 -21.70
C LEU A 242 11.38 9.86 -22.05
N ILE A 243 10.73 11.02 -21.87
CA ILE A 243 11.36 12.32 -22.05
C ILE A 243 12.52 12.50 -21.07
N LEU A 244 12.35 12.13 -19.80
CA LEU A 244 13.42 12.20 -18.80
C LEU A 244 14.58 11.25 -19.11
N VAL A 245 14.28 10.04 -19.58
CA VAL A 245 15.31 9.12 -20.07
C VAL A 245 16.07 9.79 -21.22
N LEU A 246 15.38 10.31 -22.23
CA LEU A 246 15.97 11.02 -23.39
C LEU A 246 16.81 12.23 -22.95
N LEU A 247 16.32 13.01 -21.98
CA LEU A 247 17.04 14.15 -21.41
C LEU A 247 18.28 13.72 -20.62
N GLY A 248 18.22 12.58 -19.94
CA GLY A 248 19.37 11.92 -19.31
C GLY A 248 20.52 11.79 -20.29
N TRP A 249 20.28 11.33 -21.51
CA TRP A 249 21.35 11.21 -22.52
C TRP A 249 22.06 12.53 -22.83
N LEU A 250 21.38 13.66 -22.68
CA LEU A 250 21.91 15.00 -22.97
C LEU A 250 22.52 15.67 -21.73
N VAL A 251 22.05 15.30 -20.53
CA VAL A 251 22.32 16.01 -19.28
C VAL A 251 22.84 15.03 -18.23
N PRO A 252 24.16 14.98 -17.97
CA PRO A 252 24.77 14.03 -17.04
C PRO A 252 24.10 14.00 -15.65
N PRO A 253 23.71 15.13 -15.02
CA PRO A 253 22.99 15.11 -13.74
C PRO A 253 21.69 14.30 -13.74
N VAL A 254 20.95 14.25 -14.85
CA VAL A 254 19.70 13.49 -14.98
C VAL A 254 19.96 11.99 -15.10
N VAL A 255 21.11 11.61 -15.70
CA VAL A 255 21.58 10.22 -15.70
C VAL A 255 21.87 9.75 -14.29
N VAL A 256 22.59 10.56 -13.51
CA VAL A 256 23.08 10.15 -12.20
C VAL A 256 21.96 10.13 -11.14
N ALA A 257 21.09 11.15 -11.11
CA ALA A 257 19.93 11.15 -10.20
C ALA A 257 18.85 10.12 -10.58
N GLY A 258 18.85 9.71 -11.84
CA GLY A 258 17.85 8.80 -12.40
C GLY A 258 16.53 9.48 -12.77
N PRO A 259 15.82 8.96 -13.78
CA PRO A 259 14.56 9.52 -14.26
C PRO A 259 13.45 9.45 -13.20
N GLN A 260 13.55 8.52 -12.24
CA GLN A 260 12.56 8.31 -11.18
C GLN A 260 12.53 9.47 -10.19
N VAL A 261 13.70 9.85 -9.65
CA VAL A 261 13.84 10.96 -8.71
C VAL A 261 13.44 12.27 -9.38
N CYS A 262 13.87 12.50 -10.62
CA CYS A 262 13.52 13.70 -11.37
C CYS A 262 12.02 13.80 -11.65
N GLY A 263 11.38 12.73 -12.10
CA GLY A 263 9.95 12.72 -12.37
C GLY A 263 9.12 12.95 -11.11
N LEU A 264 9.47 12.27 -10.02
CA LEU A 264 8.78 12.42 -8.75
C LEU A 264 8.99 13.82 -8.14
N LEU A 265 10.20 14.38 -8.29
CA LEU A 265 10.51 15.75 -7.90
C LEU A 265 9.64 16.77 -8.67
N VAL A 266 9.53 16.64 -9.99
CA VAL A 266 8.70 17.55 -10.83
C VAL A 266 7.23 17.50 -10.36
N VAL A 267 6.69 16.31 -10.11
CA VAL A 267 5.32 16.16 -9.60
C VAL A 267 5.17 16.74 -8.19
N ALA A 268 6.12 16.50 -7.30
CA ALA A 268 6.10 17.03 -5.93
C ALA A 268 6.17 18.57 -5.90
N VAL A 269 7.06 19.16 -6.71
CA VAL A 269 7.18 20.62 -6.84
C VAL A 269 5.91 21.21 -7.45
N PHE A 270 5.41 20.64 -8.54
CA PHE A 270 4.18 21.13 -9.19
C PHE A 270 2.99 21.09 -8.23
N THR A 271 2.79 19.97 -7.53
CA THR A 271 1.69 19.84 -6.58
C THR A 271 1.82 20.77 -5.38
N LEU A 272 3.03 20.95 -4.85
CA LEU A 272 3.30 21.91 -3.79
C LEU A 272 2.99 23.35 -4.25
N VAL A 273 3.45 23.74 -5.44
CA VAL A 273 3.19 25.08 -6.01
C VAL A 273 1.70 25.32 -6.25
N VAL A 274 1.00 24.36 -6.87
CA VAL A 274 -0.44 24.47 -7.10
C VAL A 274 -1.19 24.57 -5.77
N ARG A 275 -0.77 23.82 -4.75
CA ARG A 275 -1.40 23.86 -3.43
C ARG A 275 -1.16 25.16 -2.70
N LEU A 276 0.07 25.71 -2.78
CA LEU A 276 0.40 27.01 -2.21
C LEU A 276 -0.36 28.15 -2.89
N ARG A 277 -0.60 28.05 -4.21
CA ARG A 277 -1.36 29.06 -4.97
C ARG A 277 -2.88 28.87 -4.88
N SER A 278 -3.36 27.66 -4.63
CA SER A 278 -4.79 27.31 -4.70
C SER A 278 -5.09 26.15 -3.75
N PRO A 279 -5.23 26.42 -2.43
CA PRO A 279 -5.33 25.38 -1.40
C PRO A 279 -6.53 24.43 -1.56
N GLY A 280 -7.56 24.83 -2.31
CA GLY A 280 -8.74 24.00 -2.60
C GLY A 280 -8.62 23.08 -3.83
N ARG A 281 -7.60 23.21 -4.68
CA ARG A 281 -7.50 22.41 -5.93
C ARG A 281 -6.89 21.02 -5.72
N VAL A 282 -6.02 20.86 -4.72
CA VAL A 282 -5.32 19.60 -4.47
C VAL A 282 -5.86 18.99 -3.18
N PRO A 283 -6.46 17.78 -3.22
CA PRO A 283 -6.98 17.15 -2.02
C PRO A 283 -5.83 16.74 -1.08
N ASN A 284 -6.09 16.78 0.23
CA ASN A 284 -5.08 16.44 1.25
C ASN A 284 -4.53 15.02 1.08
N SER A 285 -5.37 14.09 0.64
CA SER A 285 -4.99 12.70 0.35
C SER A 285 -3.90 12.61 -0.73
N TRP A 286 -3.93 13.48 -1.74
CA TRP A 286 -2.93 13.51 -2.81
C TRP A 286 -1.57 13.97 -2.31
N SER A 287 -1.56 15.01 -1.49
CA SER A 287 -0.32 15.54 -0.91
C SER A 287 0.30 14.56 0.09
N ALA A 288 -0.52 13.95 0.94
CA ALA A 288 -0.07 12.92 1.86
C ALA A 288 0.47 11.69 1.10
N ALA A 289 -0.20 11.27 0.02
CA ALA A 289 0.25 10.15 -0.80
C ALA A 289 1.59 10.43 -1.47
N LEU A 290 1.76 11.61 -2.07
CA LEU A 290 3.03 12.03 -2.67
C LEU A 290 4.15 12.14 -1.64
N ALA A 291 3.86 12.66 -0.44
CA ALA A 291 4.85 12.72 0.63
C ALA A 291 5.31 11.33 1.07
N VAL A 292 4.39 10.38 1.23
CA VAL A 292 4.71 8.99 1.60
C VAL A 292 5.50 8.29 0.48
N VAL A 293 5.02 8.34 -0.76
CA VAL A 293 5.73 7.72 -1.89
C VAL A 293 7.11 8.36 -2.06
N GLY A 294 7.21 9.69 -2.00
CA GLY A 294 8.49 10.37 -2.08
C GLY A 294 9.44 10.03 -0.93
N ALA A 295 8.96 9.91 0.30
CA ALA A 295 9.77 9.46 1.43
C ALA A 295 10.30 8.03 1.25
N LEU A 296 9.50 7.12 0.69
CA LEU A 296 9.94 5.76 0.37
C LEU A 296 11.04 5.75 -0.70
N PHE A 297 10.89 6.56 -1.75
CA PHE A 297 11.90 6.70 -2.79
C PHE A 297 13.20 7.30 -2.26
N LEU A 298 13.11 8.31 -1.40
CA LEU A 298 14.27 8.91 -0.73
C LEU A 298 15.00 7.88 0.14
N LEU A 299 14.24 7.09 0.90
CA LEU A 299 14.79 6.05 1.76
C LEU A 299 15.53 4.99 0.93
N GLU A 300 14.90 4.50 -0.14
CA GLU A 300 15.50 3.55 -1.09
C GLU A 300 16.82 4.08 -1.68
N HIS A 301 16.82 5.31 -2.21
CA HIS A 301 18.01 5.90 -2.82
C HIS A 301 19.11 6.23 -1.80
N ALA A 302 18.74 6.65 -0.58
CA ALA A 302 19.69 6.89 0.49
C ALA A 302 20.38 5.59 0.93
N THR A 303 19.63 4.48 1.08
CA THR A 303 20.22 3.18 1.42
C THR A 303 21.17 2.67 0.36
N LEU A 304 20.80 2.78 -0.92
CA LEU A 304 21.68 2.37 -2.02
C LEU A 304 22.96 3.22 -2.05
N SER A 305 22.84 4.54 -1.83
CA SER A 305 23.99 5.46 -1.81
C SER A 305 24.98 5.12 -0.67
N VAL A 306 24.47 4.73 0.50
CA VAL A 306 25.29 4.34 1.65
C VAL A 306 25.97 2.99 1.41
N VAL A 307 25.25 2.00 0.87
CA VAL A 307 25.76 0.64 0.71
C VAL A 307 26.79 0.55 -0.41
N PHE A 308 26.54 1.20 -1.55
CA PHE A 308 27.43 1.11 -2.70
C PHE A 308 28.57 2.15 -2.68
N GLY A 309 28.46 3.18 -1.82
CA GLY A 309 29.46 4.22 -1.68
C GLY A 309 29.60 5.07 -2.94
N ILE A 310 29.12 6.32 -2.91
CA ILE A 310 29.36 7.24 -4.03
C ILE A 310 30.81 7.75 -3.91
N THR A 311 31.73 7.15 -4.68
CA THR A 311 33.17 7.39 -4.57
C THR A 311 33.67 8.63 -5.33
N GLU A 312 32.87 9.21 -6.21
CA GLU A 312 33.25 10.40 -6.99
C GLU A 312 32.46 11.67 -6.60
N VAL A 313 33.16 12.80 -6.48
CA VAL A 313 32.59 14.07 -5.97
C VAL A 313 31.52 14.69 -6.89
N VAL A 314 31.70 14.57 -8.21
CA VAL A 314 30.77 15.14 -9.21
C VAL A 314 29.40 14.42 -9.22
N PRO A 315 29.32 13.07 -9.20
CA PRO A 315 28.04 12.39 -9.09
C PRO A 315 27.34 12.63 -7.73
N VAL A 316 28.09 12.83 -6.63
CA VAL A 316 27.51 13.09 -5.29
C VAL A 316 26.57 14.30 -5.31
N LEU A 317 27.03 15.46 -5.80
CA LEU A 317 26.20 16.67 -5.84
C LEU A 317 24.98 16.51 -6.74
N SER A 318 25.14 15.84 -7.88
CA SER A 318 24.03 15.62 -8.82
C SER A 318 22.94 14.69 -8.29
N VAL A 319 23.24 13.83 -7.31
CA VAL A 319 22.27 12.95 -6.64
C VAL A 319 21.72 13.60 -5.38
N LEU A 320 22.59 14.14 -4.54
CA LEU A 320 22.20 14.69 -3.24
C LEU A 320 21.30 15.91 -3.38
N VAL A 321 21.52 16.78 -4.37
CA VAL A 321 20.68 17.98 -4.55
C VAL A 321 19.23 17.59 -4.90
N PRO A 322 18.95 16.78 -5.93
CA PRO A 322 17.58 16.32 -6.21
C PRO A 322 16.92 15.60 -5.03
N LEU A 323 17.66 14.75 -4.31
CA LEU A 323 17.14 14.06 -3.12
C LEU A 323 16.81 15.05 -1.99
N ALA A 324 17.66 16.04 -1.74
CA ALA A 324 17.42 17.07 -0.73
C ALA A 324 16.18 17.91 -1.08
N VAL A 325 16.07 18.37 -2.33
CA VAL A 325 14.90 19.15 -2.78
C VAL A 325 13.63 18.30 -2.70
N LEU A 326 13.70 17.03 -3.08
CA LEU A 326 12.57 16.12 -2.96
C LEU A 326 12.18 15.93 -1.48
N GLY A 327 13.15 15.78 -0.56
CA GLY A 327 12.92 15.72 0.88
C GLY A 327 12.20 16.95 1.42
N LEU A 328 12.64 18.15 1.01
CA LEU A 328 11.98 19.40 1.36
C LEU A 328 10.54 19.47 0.82
N CYS A 329 10.31 19.03 -0.41
CA CYS A 329 8.97 18.98 -1.00
C CYS A 329 8.06 18.01 -0.25
N CYS A 330 8.55 16.81 0.08
CA CYS A 330 7.81 15.82 0.87
C CYS A 330 7.46 16.37 2.26
N GLY A 331 8.39 17.04 2.94
CA GLY A 331 8.15 17.71 4.22
C GLY A 331 7.09 18.81 4.10
N GLY A 332 7.19 19.66 3.09
CA GLY A 332 6.19 20.71 2.81
C GLY A 332 4.79 20.14 2.53
N LEU A 333 4.71 19.07 1.73
CA LEU A 333 3.45 18.37 1.43
C LEU A 333 2.86 17.71 2.68
N ALA A 334 3.68 17.11 3.55
CA ALA A 334 3.24 16.52 4.81
C ALA A 334 2.71 17.57 5.80
N VAL A 335 3.43 18.68 5.97
CA VAL A 335 3.01 19.80 6.84
C VAL A 335 1.71 20.42 6.34
N THR A 336 1.59 20.68 5.04
CA THR A 336 0.37 21.22 4.45
C THR A 336 -0.79 20.22 4.51
N ALA A 337 -0.55 18.92 4.41
CA ALA A 337 -1.57 17.89 4.62
C ALA A 337 -2.06 17.85 6.08
N ALA A 338 -1.16 18.02 7.05
CA ALA A 338 -1.48 18.02 8.48
C ALA A 338 -2.21 19.30 8.94
N ARG A 339 -1.88 20.45 8.34
CA ARG A 339 -2.44 21.77 8.70
C ARG A 339 -3.81 22.07 8.11
N ALA A 340 -4.28 21.29 7.14
CA ALA A 340 -5.60 21.54 6.56
C ALA A 340 -6.65 21.45 7.68
N PRO A 341 -7.44 22.53 7.91
CA PRO A 341 -8.41 22.55 8.99
C PRO A 341 -9.34 21.36 8.80
N ARG A 342 -9.41 20.50 9.83
CA ARG A 342 -10.45 19.48 9.92
C ARG A 342 -11.74 20.26 9.82
N GLY A 343 -12.44 20.11 8.68
CA GLY A 343 -13.67 20.83 8.38
C GLY A 343 -14.52 20.92 9.64
N ASP A 344 -14.67 22.15 10.10
CA ASP A 344 -15.42 22.51 11.27
C ASP A 344 -16.86 22.09 11.03
N ARG A 345 -17.30 21.06 11.75
CA ARG A 345 -18.57 20.91 12.48
C ARG A 345 -19.77 21.81 12.08
N SER A 346 -20.01 22.09 10.81
CA SER A 346 -21.11 22.96 10.35
C SER A 346 -22.43 22.22 10.08
N ASP A 347 -22.47 20.89 10.20
CA ASP A 347 -23.70 20.11 9.99
C ASP A 347 -24.47 19.83 11.30
N ALA A 348 -24.15 20.54 12.40
CA ALA A 348 -24.80 20.34 13.70
C ALA A 348 -25.95 21.34 13.99
N VAL A 349 -26.30 22.24 13.07
CA VAL A 349 -27.36 23.23 13.29
C VAL A 349 -28.20 23.38 12.02
N ASP A 350 -29.10 22.42 11.75
CA ASP A 350 -30.36 22.68 10.99
C ASP A 350 -31.32 21.47 10.98
N VAL A 351 -31.46 20.77 12.11
CA VAL A 351 -32.57 19.82 12.30
C VAL A 351 -33.28 20.14 13.62
N THR A 352 -33.78 21.36 13.69
CA THR A 352 -34.92 21.74 14.53
C THR A 352 -35.79 22.63 13.67
N GLU A 353 -37.08 22.27 13.58
CA GLU A 353 -38.15 22.91 12.80
C GLU A 353 -38.32 22.48 11.33
N ARG A 354 -39.08 21.40 11.14
CA ARG A 354 -40.37 21.47 10.43
C ARG A 354 -41.29 20.31 10.79
#